data_AF-A0A1Y6K1R4-F1
#
_entry.id   AF-A0A1Y6K1R4-F1
#
_cell.length_a   1.000
_cell.length_b   1.000
_cell.length_c   1.000
_cell.angle_alpha   90.00
_cell.angle_beta   90.00
_cell.angle_gamma   90.00
#
_symmetry.space_group_name_H-M   'P 1'
#
loop_
_entity.id
_entity.type
_entity.pdbx_description
1 polymer ?
#
loop_
_entity_poly.entity_id
_entity_poly.type
_entity_poly.pdbx_seq_one_letter_code
_entity_poly.pdbx_strand_id
1 'polypeptide(L)' 'MTDKSKQSKTLKQLQEENELLRIRVAYLEKLEALAQKKSQTKKKPS' A
#
# COMPACT_ATOMS: atom_id res chain seq x y z
N MET A 1 5.57 28.21 6.11
CA MET A 1 4.46 27.41 5.55
C MET A 1 4.84 27.07 4.14
N THR A 2 5.07 25.80 3.80
CA THR A 2 5.52 25.43 2.45
C THR A 2 4.35 25.48 1.49
N ASP A 3 4.40 26.44 0.57
CA ASP A 3 3.52 26.63 -0.58
C ASP A 3 3.34 25.34 -1.38
N LYS A 4 2.34 24.54 -0.99
CA LYS A 4 1.77 23.56 -1.90
C LYS A 4 0.89 24.35 -2.87
N SER A 5 1.50 24.79 -3.97
CA SER A 5 0.76 25.05 -5.21
C SER A 5 -0.08 23.81 -5.50
N LYS A 6 -1.33 23.83 -5.04
CA LYS A 6 -2.30 22.77 -5.24
C LYS A 6 -2.68 22.85 -6.70
N GLN A 7 -1.93 22.18 -7.56
CA GLN A 7 -2.45 21.79 -8.86
C GLN A 7 -3.72 20.99 -8.58
N SER A 8 -4.86 21.62 -8.85
CA SER A 8 -6.18 21.03 -8.70
C SER A 8 -6.28 19.87 -9.66
N LYS A 9 -6.03 18.65 -9.17
CA LYS A 9 -6.31 17.43 -9.93
C LYS A 9 -7.79 17.37 -10.25
N THR A 10 -8.13 16.93 -11.45
CA THR A 10 -9.53 16.71 -11.82
C THR A 10 -10.10 15.54 -11.01
N LEU A 11 -11.42 15.50 -10.85
CA LEU A 11 -12.08 14.39 -10.16
C LEU A 11 -11.70 13.03 -10.76
N LYS A 12 -11.60 12.95 -12.09
CA LYS A 12 -11.18 11.75 -12.83
C LYS A 12 -9.76 11.31 -12.46
N GLN A 13 -8.80 12.25 -12.41
CA GLN A 13 -7.42 11.96 -12.01
C GLN A 13 -7.34 11.44 -10.57
N LEU A 14 -8.14 11.99 -9.67
CA LEU A 14 -8.22 11.54 -8.28
C LEU A 14 -8.83 10.13 -8.17
N GLN A 15 -9.83 9.81 -8.98
CA GLN A 15 -10.43 8.47 -9.04
C GLN A 15 -9.44 7.42 -9.55
N GLU A 16 -8.73 7.73 -10.64
CA GLU A 16 -7.69 6.87 -11.21
C GLU A 16 -6.54 6.63 -10.22
N GLU A 17 -6.08 7.69 -9.54
CA GLU A 17 -5.06 7.59 -8.50
C GLU A 17 -5.55 6.76 -7.31
N ASN A 18 -6.81 6.95 -6.89
CA ASN A 18 -7.38 6.16 -5.79
C ASN A 18 -7.43 4.67 -6.14
N GLU A 19 -7.83 4.33 -7.36
CA GLU A 19 -7.87 2.94 -7.82
C GLU A 19 -6.48 2.30 -7.84
N LEU A 20 -5.49 3.02 -8.40
CA LEU A 20 -4.10 2.57 -8.39
C LEU A 20 -3.58 2.35 -6.96
N LEU A 21 -3.92 3.25 -6.03
CA LEU A 21 -3.52 3.14 -4.64
C LEU A 21 -4.17 1.93 -3.95
N ARG A 22 -5.45 1.64 -4.22
CA ARG A 22 -6.12 0.44 -3.69
C ARG A 22 -5.42 -0.84 -4.14
N ILE A 23 -5.06 -0.93 -5.42
CA ILE A 23 -4.33 -2.08 -5.96
C ILE A 23 -2.97 -2.25 -5.26
N ARG A 24 -2.23 -1.15 -5.06
CA ARG A 24 -0.94 -1.18 -4.35
C ARG A 24 -1.08 -1.64 -2.90
N VAL A 25 -2.07 -1.12 -2.18
CA VAL A 25 -2.32 -1.51 -0.79
C VAL A 25 -2.66 -3.00 -0.70
N ALA A 26 -3.58 -3.50 -1.52
CA ALA A 26 -3.94 -4.92 -1.55
C ALA A 26 -2.72 -5.82 -1.85
N TYR A 27 -1.84 -5.38 -2.75
CA TYR A 27 -0.60 -6.11 -3.05
C TYR A 27 0.35 -6.15 -1.84
N LEU A 28 0.53 -5.01 -1.14
CA LEU A 28 1.38 -4.93 0.04
C LEU A 28 0.83 -5.77 1.20
N GLU A 29 -0.48 -5.75 1.45
CA GLU A 29 -1.14 -6.59 2.45
C GLU A 29 -0.92 -8.09 2.15
N LYS A 30 -0.99 -8.50 0.88
CA LYS A 30 -0.69 -9.87 0.48
C LYS A 30 0.77 -10.24 0.76
N LEU A 31 1.72 -9.34 0.47
CA LEU A 31 3.13 -9.57 0.77
C LEU A 31 3.38 -9.66 2.28
N GLU A 32 2.75 -8.80 3.07
CA GLU A 32 2.83 -8.83 4.53
C GLU A 32 2.33 -10.17 5.09
N ALA A 33 1.16 -10.62 4.64
CA ALA A 33 0.61 -11.92 5.04
C ALA A 33 1.55 -13.09 4.69
N LEU A 34 2.21 -13.03 3.52
CA LEU A 34 3.21 -14.03 3.13
C LEU A 34 4.47 -13.97 4.01
N ALA A 35 4.92 -12.76 4.37
CA ALA A 35 6.07 -12.57 5.26
C ALA A 35 5.79 -13.08 6.69
N GLN A 36 4.58 -12.82 7.22
CA GLN A 36 4.16 -13.32 8.52
C GLN A 36 4.11 -14.86 8.56
N LYS A 37 3.58 -15.50 7.51
CA LYS A 37 3.58 -16.97 7.37
C LYS A 37 5.00 -17.57 7.36
N LYS A 38 5.96 -16.90 6.72
CA LYS A 38 7.37 -17.31 6.72
C LYS A 38 8.08 -17.11 8.07
N SER A 39 7.59 -16.19 8.90
CA SER A 39 8.11 -15.97 10.26
C SER A 39 7.71 -17.10 11.21
N GLN A 40 6.51 -17.66 11.07
CA GLN A 40 6.05 -18.79 11.91
C GLN A 40 6.88 -20.07 11.74
N THR A 41 7.48 -20.32 10.57
CA THR A 41 8.29 -21.53 10.33
C THR A 41 9.71 -21.45 10.88
N LYS A 42 10.10 -20.35 11.53
CA LYS A 42 11.42 -20.17 12.17
C LYS A 42 11.42 -20.33 13.70
N LYS A 43 10.37 -20.88 14.31
CA LYS A 43 10.48 -21.33 15.71
C LYS A 43 11.31 -22.62 15.75
N LYS A 44 12.58 -22.52 16.16
CA LYS A 44 13.36 -23.68 16.60
C LYS A 44 12.58 -24.36 17.73
N PRO A 45 12.27 -25.67 17.65
CA PRO A 45 11.90 -26.41 18.85
C PRO A 45 13.10 -26.36 19.81
N SER A 46 12.82 -26.04 21.07
CA SER A 46 13.82 -26.01 22.14
C SER A 46 14.23 -27.41 22.55
#